data_AF-A0A1J4L075-F1
#
_entry.id   AF-A0A1J4L075-F1
#
_cell.length_a   1.000
_cell.length_b   1.000
_cell.length_c   1.000
_cell.angle_alpha   90.00
_cell.angle_beta   90.00
_cell.angle_gamma   90.00
#
_symmetry.space_group_name_H-M   'P 1'
#
loop_
_entity.id
_entity.type
_entity.pdbx_description
1 polymer ?
#
loop_
_entity_poly.entity_id
_entity_poly.type
_entity_poly.pdbx_seq_one_letter_code
_entity_poly.pdbx_strand_id
1 'polypeptide(L)'
;MKSNHQGLEQINNAIHMILKISEQNASILPDLKLRTEQLLEIFSGLNPKQHESKSEVQNEDRKKADIRLQGFNPLESQVWREICQKYGSSLSQNELLSLAEVIASHIGTRVDREAKRRKEVLIKWFDENSEKILAFLPYVIIEDMFGRPPIGSQMAK
;
A
#
# COMPACT_ATOMS: atom_id res chain seq x y z
N MET A 1 40.06 60.84 16.15
CA MET A 1 39.10 60.77 15.04
C MET A 1 39.35 59.58 14.08
N LYS A 2 39.99 58.47 14.52
CA LYS A 2 40.32 57.32 13.64
C LYS A 2 39.28 56.18 13.68
N SER A 3 38.46 56.10 14.73
CA SER A 3 37.56 54.95 14.95
C SER A 3 36.30 54.91 14.09
N ASN A 4 35.79 56.07 13.62
CA ASN A 4 34.60 56.10 12.75
C ASN A 4 34.88 55.67 11.32
N HIS A 5 36.11 55.88 10.84
CA HIS A 5 36.48 55.54 9.47
C HIS A 5 36.62 54.02 9.29
N GLN A 6 37.19 53.34 10.28
CA GLN A 6 37.35 51.88 10.27
C GLN A 6 36.00 51.14 10.35
N GLY A 7 35.03 51.66 11.11
CA GLY A 7 33.68 51.08 11.17
C GLY A 7 32.90 51.23 9.86
N LEU A 8 33.01 52.39 9.20
CA LEU A 8 32.39 52.62 7.89
C LEU A 8 33.05 51.77 6.80
N GLU A 9 34.36 51.59 6.84
CA GLU A 9 35.10 50.74 5.91
C GLU A 9 34.70 49.26 6.05
N GLN A 10 34.52 48.77 7.29
CA GLN A 10 34.03 47.41 7.54
C GLN A 10 32.61 47.19 6.98
N ILE A 11 31.71 48.16 7.17
CA ILE A 11 30.35 48.08 6.63
C ILE A 11 30.40 48.09 5.10
N ASN A 12 31.22 48.94 4.49
CA ASN A 12 31.33 49.02 3.04
C ASN A 12 31.90 47.72 2.43
N ASN A 13 32.91 47.12 3.09
CA ASN A 13 33.46 45.83 2.70
C ASN A 13 32.42 44.70 2.83
N ALA A 14 31.59 44.71 3.88
CA ALA A 14 30.51 43.75 4.04
C ALA A 14 29.44 43.89 2.94
N ILE A 15 29.06 45.12 2.56
CA ILE A 15 28.11 45.37 1.47
C ILE A 15 28.67 44.84 0.14
N HIS A 16 29.94 45.14 -0.17
CA HIS A 16 30.57 44.61 -1.38
C HIS A 16 30.64 43.09 -1.40
N MET A 17 30.88 42.45 -0.25
CA MET A 17 30.88 41.00 -0.14
C MET A 17 29.48 40.41 -0.42
N ILE A 18 28.43 41.01 0.15
CA ILE A 18 27.04 40.58 -0.06
C ILE A 18 26.65 40.74 -1.54
N LEU A 19 26.99 41.87 -2.16
CA LEU A 19 26.70 42.11 -3.58
C LEU A 19 27.40 41.08 -4.46
N LYS A 20 28.69 40.82 -4.22
CA LYS A 20 29.45 39.81 -4.98
C LYS A 20 28.87 38.41 -4.85
N ILE A 21 28.44 38.02 -3.64
CA ILE A 21 27.76 36.74 -3.41
C ILE A 21 26.41 36.71 -4.14
N SER A 22 25.67 37.81 -4.13
CA SER A 22 24.38 37.91 -4.83
C SER A 22 24.53 37.79 -6.35
N GLU A 23 25.57 38.37 -6.94
CA GLU A 23 25.89 38.27 -8.37
C GLU A 23 26.34 36.86 -8.76
N GLN A 24 27.20 36.23 -7.94
CA GLN A 24 27.59 34.84 -8.15
C GLN A 24 26.38 33.92 -8.09
N ASN A 25 25.51 34.09 -7.10
CA ASN A 25 24.27 33.31 -7.00
C ASN A 25 23.31 33.61 -8.17
N ALA A 26 23.21 34.86 -8.62
CA ALA A 26 22.38 35.24 -9.75
C ALA A 26 22.80 34.56 -11.07
N SER A 27 24.09 34.27 -11.25
CA SER A 27 24.56 33.52 -12.43
C SER A 27 24.23 32.02 -12.37
N ILE A 28 24.06 31.46 -11.17
CA ILE A 28 23.68 30.05 -10.95
C ILE A 28 22.16 29.87 -11.09
N LEU A 29 21.36 30.91 -10.80
CA LEU A 29 19.89 30.83 -10.85
C LEU A 29 19.32 30.44 -12.23
N PRO A 30 19.80 30.97 -13.38
CA PRO A 30 19.35 30.53 -14.70
C PRO A 30 19.68 29.07 -14.99
N ASP A 31 20.88 28.59 -14.61
CA ASP A 31 21.29 27.20 -14.81
C ASP A 31 20.47 26.24 -13.93
N LEU A 32 20.21 26.62 -12.67
CA LEU A 32 19.29 25.91 -11.78
C LEU A 32 17.88 25.84 -12.36
N LYS A 33 17.36 26.96 -12.87
CA LYS A 33 16.03 27.02 -13.47
C LYS A 33 15.94 26.11 -14.69
N LEU A 34 16.92 26.19 -15.59
CA LEU A 34 16.99 25.35 -16.78
C LEU A 34 17.07 23.87 -16.41
N ARG A 35 17.92 23.49 -15.45
CA ARG A 35 18.02 22.10 -14.97
C ARG A 35 16.73 21.63 -14.31
N THR A 36 16.03 22.49 -13.56
CA THR A 36 14.73 22.12 -12.98
C THR A 36 13.66 21.92 -14.03
N GLU A 37 13.65 22.72 -15.10
CA GLU A 37 12.73 22.56 -16.23
C GLU A 37 13.04 21.27 -17.01
N GLN A 38 14.32 20.98 -17.27
CA GLN A 38 14.75 19.72 -17.89
C GLN A 38 14.39 18.50 -17.04
N LEU A 39 14.56 18.57 -15.72
CA LEU A 39 14.12 17.52 -14.81
C LEU A 39 12.60 17.35 -14.84
N LEU A 40 11.83 18.44 -14.87
CA LEU A 40 10.37 18.40 -15.00
C LEU A 40 9.91 17.75 -16.32
N GLU A 41 10.61 18.00 -17.43
CA GLU A 41 10.35 17.34 -18.71
C GLU A 41 10.67 15.84 -18.65
N ILE A 42 11.78 15.45 -18.02
CA ILE A 42 12.13 14.04 -17.81
C ILE A 42 11.10 13.35 -16.91
N PHE A 43 10.68 13.98 -15.81
CA PHE A 43 9.67 13.44 -14.90
C PHE A 43 8.27 13.38 -15.51
N SER A 44 7.90 14.33 -16.39
CA SER A 44 6.62 14.27 -17.11
C SER A 44 6.62 13.24 -18.23
N GLY A 45 7.78 12.94 -18.83
CA GLY A 45 7.98 11.78 -19.72
C GLY A 45 7.94 10.43 -18.98
N LEU A 46 8.23 10.41 -17.67
CA LEU A 46 8.05 9.27 -16.77
C LEU A 46 6.61 9.24 -16.22
N ASN A 47 5.64 9.04 -17.11
CA ASN A 47 4.21 8.80 -16.83
C ASN A 47 3.80 8.78 -15.35
N PRO A 48 3.44 9.94 -14.76
CA PRO A 48 2.76 9.94 -13.49
C PRO A 48 1.31 9.52 -13.77
N LYS A 49 0.97 8.28 -13.38
CA LYS A 49 -0.41 8.01 -13.00
C LYS A 49 -0.83 9.14 -12.08
N GLN A 50 -1.85 9.85 -12.54
CA GLN A 50 -2.37 11.08 -11.98
C GLN A 50 -2.43 10.98 -10.46
N HIS A 51 -2.09 12.07 -9.79
CA HIS A 51 -2.32 12.25 -8.36
C HIS A 51 -3.84 12.35 -8.15
N GLU A 52 -4.53 11.22 -8.29
CA GLU A 52 -5.90 11.02 -7.86
C GLU A 52 -5.95 11.26 -6.36
N SER A 53 -6.88 12.11 -5.96
CA SER A 53 -7.15 12.39 -4.56
C SER A 53 -7.32 11.07 -3.79
N LYS A 54 -6.81 10.95 -2.57
CA LYS A 54 -6.98 9.73 -1.73
C LYS A 54 -8.44 9.26 -1.66
N SER A 55 -9.40 10.17 -1.80
CA SER A 55 -10.84 9.92 -1.84
C SER A 55 -11.32 9.26 -3.15
N GLU A 56 -10.75 9.61 -4.30
CA GLU A 56 -11.15 9.06 -5.61
C GLU A 56 -10.66 7.64 -5.80
N VAL A 57 -9.39 7.37 -5.42
CA VAL A 57 -8.82 6.01 -5.44
C VAL A 57 -9.63 5.06 -4.55
N GLN A 58 -10.09 5.52 -3.38
CA GLN A 58 -10.91 4.71 -2.47
C GLN A 58 -12.30 4.39 -3.05
N ASN A 59 -12.90 5.30 -3.81
CA ASN A 59 -14.19 5.07 -4.46
C ASN A 59 -14.07 4.07 -5.61
N GLU A 60 -13.01 4.14 -6.41
CA GLU A 60 -12.73 3.17 -7.47
C GLU A 60 -12.40 1.77 -6.90
N ASP A 61 -11.61 1.69 -5.82
CA ASP A 61 -11.31 0.43 -5.12
C ASP A 61 -12.58 -0.21 -4.50
N ARG A 62 -13.55 0.60 -4.05
CA ARG A 62 -14.87 0.12 -3.60
C ARG A 62 -15.68 -0.46 -4.75
N LYS A 63 -15.87 0.31 -5.83
CA LYS A 63 -16.61 -0.17 -7.01
C LYS A 63 -16.06 -1.49 -7.56
N LYS A 64 -14.72 -1.64 -7.62
CA LYS A 64 -14.10 -2.89 -8.11
C LYS A 64 -14.42 -4.08 -7.22
N ALA A 65 -14.42 -3.89 -5.90
CA ALA A 65 -14.80 -4.94 -4.98
C ALA A 65 -16.29 -5.29 -5.07
N ASP A 66 -17.15 -4.31 -5.33
CA ASP A 66 -18.59 -4.49 -5.49
C ASP A 66 -18.97 -5.16 -6.84
N ILE A 67 -18.11 -5.03 -7.87
CA ILE A 67 -18.25 -5.70 -9.18
C ILE A 67 -17.73 -7.15 -9.16
N ARG A 68 -16.55 -7.39 -8.53
CA ARG A 68 -16.30 -8.68 -7.86
C ARG A 68 -17.40 -8.81 -6.79
N LEU A 69 -17.66 -9.85 -6.02
CA LEU A 69 -18.86 -9.89 -5.14
C LEU A 69 -20.26 -9.75 -5.80
N GLN A 70 -20.45 -9.14 -6.97
CA GLN A 70 -21.74 -9.03 -7.64
C GLN A 70 -22.27 -10.44 -7.93
N GLY A 71 -23.43 -10.77 -7.33
CA GLY A 71 -24.03 -12.10 -7.42
C GLY A 71 -23.29 -13.19 -6.63
N PHE A 72 -22.27 -12.84 -5.83
CA PHE A 72 -21.61 -13.79 -4.95
C PHE A 72 -22.34 -13.88 -3.62
N ASN A 73 -22.73 -15.10 -3.25
CA ASN A 73 -23.28 -15.40 -1.94
C ASN A 73 -22.28 -16.27 -1.17
N PRO A 74 -21.65 -15.76 -0.10
CA PRO A 74 -20.74 -16.53 0.74
C PRO A 74 -21.38 -17.82 1.30
N LEU A 75 -22.70 -17.83 1.54
CA LEU A 75 -23.40 -19.00 2.09
C LEU A 75 -23.52 -20.16 1.08
N GLU A 76 -23.47 -19.85 -0.22
CA GLU A 76 -23.52 -20.85 -1.29
C GLU A 76 -22.13 -21.38 -1.65
N SER A 77 -21.07 -20.68 -1.25
CA SER A 77 -19.69 -21.08 -1.50
C SER A 77 -19.35 -22.40 -0.79
N GLN A 78 -19.09 -23.44 -1.57
CA GLN A 78 -18.72 -24.76 -1.04
C GLN A 78 -17.42 -24.69 -0.23
N VAL A 79 -16.39 -24.02 -0.77
CA VAL A 79 -15.10 -23.91 -0.09
C VAL A 79 -15.21 -23.12 1.21
N TRP A 80 -16.08 -22.11 1.27
CA TRP A 80 -16.32 -21.38 2.50
C TRP A 80 -16.96 -22.25 3.58
N ARG A 81 -17.92 -23.11 3.21
CA ARG A 81 -18.51 -24.08 4.15
C ARG A 81 -17.47 -25.04 4.71
N GLU A 82 -16.58 -25.56 3.86
CA GLU A 82 -15.50 -26.48 4.27
C GLU A 82 -14.50 -25.80 5.21
N ILE A 83 -14.11 -24.55 4.91
CA ILE A 83 -13.27 -23.73 5.81
C ILE A 83 -13.97 -23.52 7.15
N CYS A 84 -15.26 -23.16 7.15
CA CYS A 84 -16.03 -22.96 8.38
C CYS A 84 -16.20 -24.26 9.17
N GLN A 85 -16.36 -25.40 8.50
CA GLN A 85 -16.47 -26.70 9.14
C GLN A 85 -15.16 -27.10 9.82
N LYS A 86 -14.02 -26.79 9.19
CA LYS A 86 -12.70 -27.17 9.72
C LYS A 86 -12.21 -26.26 10.85
N TYR A 87 -12.40 -24.94 10.73
CA TYR A 87 -11.81 -23.96 11.65
C TYR A 87 -12.85 -23.11 12.39
N GLY A 88 -14.14 -23.32 12.13
CA GLY A 88 -15.25 -22.57 12.70
C GLY A 88 -15.73 -21.39 11.86
N SER A 89 -16.97 -20.98 12.11
CA SER A 89 -17.64 -19.88 11.38
C SER A 89 -17.15 -18.47 11.77
N SER A 90 -16.45 -18.34 12.90
CA SER A 90 -15.99 -17.05 13.45
C SER A 90 -14.51 -16.74 13.18
N LEU A 91 -13.94 -17.25 12.10
CA LEU A 91 -12.59 -16.88 11.66
C LEU A 91 -12.44 -15.37 11.46
N SER A 92 -11.41 -14.79 12.07
CA SER A 92 -11.02 -13.41 11.86
C SER A 92 -10.46 -13.20 10.45
N GLN A 93 -10.46 -11.95 9.99
CA GLN A 93 -9.86 -11.59 8.69
C GLN A 93 -8.37 -11.94 8.63
N ASN A 94 -7.63 -11.77 9.73
CA ASN A 94 -6.21 -12.07 9.78
C ASN A 94 -5.94 -13.57 9.66
N GLU A 95 -6.72 -14.42 10.35
CA GLU A 95 -6.58 -15.88 10.25
C GLU A 95 -6.90 -16.36 8.83
N LEU A 96 -7.94 -15.80 8.20
CA LEU A 96 -8.26 -16.09 6.81
C LEU A 96 -7.17 -15.64 5.85
N LEU A 97 -6.58 -14.49 6.11
CA LEU A 97 -5.50 -13.97 5.27
C LEU A 97 -4.26 -14.85 5.39
N SER A 98 -3.86 -15.24 6.61
CA SER A 98 -2.76 -16.17 6.84
C SER A 98 -2.99 -17.50 6.11
N LEU A 99 -4.21 -18.05 6.20
CA LEU A 99 -4.59 -19.25 5.46
C LEU A 99 -4.45 -19.03 3.95
N ALA A 100 -5.01 -17.94 3.42
CA ALA A 100 -4.95 -17.62 2.01
C ALA A 100 -3.51 -17.47 1.51
N GLU A 101 -2.62 -16.83 2.28
CA GLU A 101 -1.22 -16.64 1.89
C GLU A 101 -0.44 -17.96 1.85
N VAL A 102 -0.66 -18.85 2.82
CA VAL A 102 -0.04 -20.20 2.82
C VAL A 102 -0.52 -21.00 1.61
N ILE A 103 -1.84 -21.03 1.36
CA ILE A 103 -2.39 -21.78 0.24
C ILE A 103 -1.95 -21.17 -1.09
N ALA A 104 -2.00 -19.85 -1.25
CA ALA A 104 -1.57 -19.15 -2.46
C ALA A 104 -0.12 -19.46 -2.82
N SER A 105 0.77 -19.49 -1.82
CA SER A 105 2.16 -19.90 -1.98
C SER A 105 2.28 -21.33 -2.51
N HIS A 106 1.48 -22.27 -1.99
CA HIS A 106 1.48 -23.66 -2.43
C HIS A 106 0.96 -23.84 -3.86
N ILE A 107 -0.12 -23.15 -4.23
CA ILE A 107 -0.77 -23.30 -5.54
C ILE A 107 -0.18 -22.38 -6.64
N GLY A 108 0.82 -21.56 -6.28
CA GLY A 108 1.48 -20.63 -7.20
C GLY A 108 0.65 -19.41 -7.59
N THR A 109 -0.29 -18.99 -6.74
CA THR A 109 -1.13 -17.78 -6.97
C THR A 109 -0.78 -16.69 -5.97
N ARG A 110 -1.41 -15.51 -6.10
CA ARG A 110 -1.26 -14.40 -5.15
C ARG A 110 -2.62 -13.98 -4.64
N VAL A 111 -2.66 -13.59 -3.37
CA VAL A 111 -3.85 -12.97 -2.77
C VAL A 111 -3.87 -11.50 -3.17
N ASP A 112 -4.94 -11.10 -3.86
CA ASP A 112 -5.12 -9.73 -4.34
C ASP A 112 -5.18 -8.73 -3.18
N ARG A 113 -4.67 -7.51 -3.41
CA ARG A 113 -4.67 -6.43 -2.39
C ARG A 113 -6.06 -6.18 -1.80
N GLU A 114 -7.11 -6.32 -2.61
CA GLU A 114 -8.48 -6.11 -2.16
C GLU A 114 -9.00 -7.26 -1.29
N ALA A 115 -8.66 -8.50 -1.66
CA ALA A 115 -8.92 -9.69 -0.85
C ALA A 115 -8.20 -9.61 0.51
N LYS A 116 -6.99 -9.04 0.56
CA LYS A 116 -6.29 -8.82 1.86
C LYS A 116 -7.04 -7.84 2.77
N ARG A 117 -7.81 -6.91 2.21
CA ARG A 117 -8.44 -5.80 2.94
C ARG A 117 -9.88 -6.06 3.37
N ARG A 118 -10.63 -6.87 2.64
CA ARG A 118 -12.06 -7.12 2.90
C ARG A 118 -12.34 -8.62 2.99
N LYS A 119 -12.92 -9.04 4.11
CA LYS A 119 -13.23 -10.46 4.39
C LYS A 119 -14.11 -11.08 3.29
N GLU A 120 -15.13 -10.39 2.80
CA GLU A 120 -16.03 -10.91 1.76
C GLU A 120 -15.28 -11.19 0.44
N VAL A 121 -14.40 -10.25 0.03
CA VAL A 121 -13.57 -10.40 -1.17
C VAL A 121 -12.58 -11.55 -1.00
N LEU A 122 -12.07 -11.75 0.22
CA LEU A 122 -11.22 -12.88 0.54
C LEU A 122 -11.95 -14.22 0.43
N ILE A 123 -13.18 -14.30 0.93
CA ILE A 123 -14.03 -15.50 0.81
C ILE A 123 -14.29 -15.80 -0.67
N LYS A 124 -14.57 -14.78 -1.48
CA LYS A 124 -14.72 -14.95 -2.93
C LYS A 124 -13.44 -15.41 -3.62
N TRP A 125 -12.28 -14.91 -3.19
CA TRP A 125 -11.00 -15.40 -3.71
C TRP A 125 -10.79 -16.89 -3.41
N PHE A 126 -11.22 -17.38 -2.24
CA PHE A 126 -11.22 -18.82 -1.97
C PHE A 126 -12.15 -19.56 -2.95
N ASP A 127 -13.35 -19.05 -3.18
CA ASP A 127 -14.34 -19.65 -4.08
C ASP A 127 -13.81 -19.77 -5.52
N GLU A 128 -13.17 -18.72 -6.02
CA GLU A 128 -12.54 -18.66 -7.35
C GLU A 128 -11.38 -19.67 -7.51
N ASN A 129 -10.78 -20.15 -6.41
CA ASN A 129 -9.69 -21.13 -6.41
C ASN A 129 -10.10 -22.47 -5.75
N SER A 130 -11.41 -22.72 -5.63
CA SER A 130 -12.01 -23.77 -4.82
C SER A 130 -11.42 -25.16 -5.05
N GLU A 131 -11.26 -25.60 -6.31
CA GLU A 131 -10.71 -26.92 -6.64
C GLU A 131 -9.33 -27.16 -6.01
N LYS A 132 -8.44 -26.18 -6.11
CA LYS A 132 -7.06 -26.29 -5.60
C LYS A 132 -7.02 -26.15 -4.08
N ILE A 133 -7.86 -25.27 -3.52
CA ILE A 133 -7.95 -25.08 -2.08
C ILE A 133 -8.48 -26.34 -1.41
N LEU A 134 -9.58 -26.91 -1.89
CA LEU A 134 -10.18 -28.09 -1.29
C LEU A 134 -9.24 -29.30 -1.28
N ALA A 135 -8.42 -29.46 -2.32
CA ALA A 135 -7.40 -30.51 -2.37
C ALA A 135 -6.30 -30.32 -1.30
N PHE A 136 -5.97 -29.07 -0.96
CA PHE A 136 -4.88 -28.74 -0.05
C PHE A 136 -5.34 -28.46 1.39
N LEU A 137 -6.60 -28.07 1.58
CA LEU A 137 -7.19 -27.66 2.85
C LEU A 137 -6.98 -28.70 3.97
N PRO A 138 -7.07 -30.03 3.75
CA PRO A 138 -6.83 -31.02 4.79
C PRO A 138 -5.46 -30.91 5.46
N TYR A 139 -4.44 -30.46 4.73
CA TYR A 139 -3.05 -30.41 5.20
C TYR A 139 -2.69 -29.13 5.97
N VAL A 140 -3.57 -28.14 6.00
CA VAL A 140 -3.30 -26.86 6.66
C VAL A 140 -3.90 -26.83 8.07
N ILE A 141 -3.12 -26.44 9.06
CA ILE A 141 -3.55 -26.24 10.44
C ILE A 141 -3.33 -24.76 10.78
N ILE A 142 -4.32 -24.15 11.46
CA ILE A 142 -4.22 -22.80 12.00
C ILE A 142 -4.09 -22.94 13.51
N GLU A 143 -3.08 -22.30 14.07
CA GLU A 143 -2.82 -22.30 15.51
C GLU A 143 -2.60 -20.86 15.97
N ASP A 144 -2.99 -20.57 17.22
CA ASP A 144 -2.60 -19.35 17.90
C ASP A 144 -1.15 -19.43 18.42
N MET A 145 -0.68 -18.36 19.05
CA MET A 145 0.68 -18.30 19.61
C MET A 145 0.96 -19.34 20.71
N PHE A 146 -0.07 -20.04 21.19
CA PHE A 146 0.00 -21.06 22.23
C PHE A 146 -0.27 -22.47 21.69
N GLY A 147 -0.34 -22.65 20.36
CA GLY A 147 -0.61 -23.93 19.73
C GLY A 147 -2.08 -24.37 19.83
N ARG A 148 -3.00 -23.45 20.13
CA ARG A 148 -4.44 -23.76 20.25
C ARG A 148 -5.13 -23.51 18.91
N PRO A 149 -6.16 -24.30 18.56
CA PRO A 149 -6.94 -24.05 17.35
C PRO A 149 -7.70 -22.73 17.46
N PRO A 150 -8.02 -22.07 16.33
CA PRO A 150 -8.71 -20.79 16.32
C PRO A 150 -9.99 -20.83 17.14
N ILE A 151 -10.35 -19.69 17.76
CA ILE A 151 -11.46 -19.58 18.72
C ILE A 151 -12.78 -20.11 18.11
N GLY A 152 -12.97 -19.94 16.80
CA GLY A 152 -14.14 -20.43 16.09
C GLY A 152 -14.31 -21.94 16.04
N SER A 153 -13.22 -22.71 16.06
CA SER A 153 -13.27 -24.18 16.01
C SER A 153 -13.95 -24.79 17.24
N GLN A 154 -13.98 -24.06 18.36
CA GLN A 154 -14.48 -24.57 19.65
C GLN A 154 -16.00 -24.42 19.83
N MET A 155 -16.68 -23.67 18.94
CA MET A 155 -18.14 -23.42 19.03
C MET A 155 -18.99 -24.24 18.04
N ALA A 156 -18.37 -25.10 17.21
CA ALA A 156 -19.07 -25.96 16.26
C ALA A 156 -19.43 -27.34 16.87
N LYS A 157 -20.12 -27.34 18.02
CA LYS A 157 -20.72 -28.54 18.63
C LYS A 157 -22.23 -28.50 18.55
#